data_AF-A0A9B2MMT6-F1
#
_entry.id   AF-A0A9B2MMT6-F1
#
_cell.length_a   1.000
_cell.length_b   1.000
_cell.length_c   1.000
_cell.angle_alpha   90.00
_cell.angle_beta   90.00
_cell.angle_gamma   90.00
#
_symmetry.space_group_name_H-M   'P 1'
#
loop_
_entity.id
_entity.type
_entity.pdbx_description
1 polymer ?
#
loop_
_entity_poly.entity_id
_entity_poly.type
_entity_poly.pdbx_seq_one_letter_code
_entity_poly.pdbx_strand_id
1 'polypeptide(L)'
;MVRFQSMTPQEYKEKHENFKIIHGFHATPFGDCLIGITNTNKAIMHLAFVDKNNEEALNELKNDWPLSKLVEDTSNETNKIIEKIFSRCVTVDDSISVLMKGTQFQIKVWEALMLIPHGTTVTYEQVACNIDKPKAVRAVGNAVMKNNIGYLVPCHRVVGKSGSNKYKWGSKRKENILLYERDHANT
;
A
#
# COMPACT_ATOMS: atom_id res chain seq x y z
N MET A 1 3.51 -13.38 4.88
CA MET A 1 2.57 -13.45 3.73
C MET A 1 1.54 -12.33 3.85
N VAL A 2 1.25 -11.59 2.78
CA VAL A 2 0.24 -10.51 2.81
C VAL A 2 -1.11 -11.04 2.31
N ARG A 3 -2.18 -10.87 3.10
CA ARG A 3 -3.56 -11.21 2.72
C ARG A 3 -4.24 -9.98 2.15
N PHE A 4 -4.67 -10.07 0.89
CA PHE A 4 -5.34 -8.98 0.19
C PHE A 4 -6.86 -9.06 0.38
N GLN A 5 -7.45 -7.98 0.87
CA GLN A 5 -8.90 -7.79 0.94
C GLN A 5 -9.25 -6.50 0.19
N SER A 6 -10.45 -6.46 -0.36
CA SER A 6 -10.93 -5.28 -1.05
C SER A 6 -12.39 -5.00 -0.78
N MET A 7 -12.78 -3.74 -0.98
CA MET A 7 -14.17 -3.32 -1.03
C MET A 7 -14.37 -2.29 -2.15
N THR A 8 -15.56 -2.31 -2.73
CA THR A 8 -15.98 -1.28 -3.68
C THR A 8 -16.37 0.02 -2.94
N PRO A 9 -16.42 1.17 -3.63
CA PRO A 9 -16.93 2.41 -3.03
C PRO A 9 -18.37 2.29 -2.50
N GLN A 10 -19.20 1.46 -3.15
CA GLN A 10 -20.58 1.21 -2.70
C GLN A 10 -20.59 0.42 -1.38
N GLU A 11 -19.84 -0.67 -1.30
CA GLU A 11 -19.71 -1.44 -0.06
C GLU A 11 -19.13 -0.62 1.08
N TYR A 12 -18.17 0.27 0.77
CA TYR A 12 -17.66 1.20 1.76
C TYR A 12 -18.76 2.12 2.27
N LYS A 13 -19.56 2.71 1.38
CA LYS A 13 -20.69 3.58 1.78
C LYS A 13 -21.67 2.84 2.69
N GLU A 14 -21.91 1.56 2.46
CA GLU A 14 -22.82 0.73 3.27
C GLU A 14 -22.21 0.25 4.60
N LYS A 15 -20.91 -0.03 4.62
CA LYS A 15 -20.24 -0.73 5.74
C LYS A 15 -19.28 0.15 6.56
N HIS A 16 -19.14 1.43 6.23
CA HIS A 16 -18.17 2.33 6.88
C HIS A 16 -18.32 2.44 8.40
N GLU A 17 -19.54 2.27 8.93
CA GLU A 17 -19.82 2.32 10.37
C GLU A 17 -19.34 1.07 11.12
N ASN A 18 -19.09 -0.04 10.40
CA ASN A 18 -18.68 -1.31 10.99
C ASN A 18 -17.23 -1.31 11.49
N PHE A 19 -16.45 -0.28 11.16
CA PHE A 19 -15.07 -0.15 11.60
C PHE A 19 -14.67 1.31 11.82
N LYS A 20 -13.64 1.48 12.63
CA LYS A 20 -12.92 2.74 12.83
C LYS A 20 -11.51 2.56 12.30
N ILE A 21 -10.91 3.66 11.86
CA ILE A 21 -9.52 3.68 11.41
C ILE A 21 -8.66 4.17 12.58
N ILE A 22 -7.87 3.26 13.14
CA ILE A 22 -6.83 3.59 14.11
C ILE A 22 -5.60 4.02 13.31
N HIS A 23 -5.05 5.20 13.59
CA HIS A 23 -3.91 5.72 12.83
C HIS A 23 -2.76 6.19 13.73
N GLY A 24 -1.55 6.13 13.20
CA GLY A 24 -0.33 6.56 13.89
C GLY A 24 0.77 6.92 12.91
N PHE A 25 1.68 7.78 13.35
CA PHE A 25 2.88 8.17 12.60
C PHE A 25 4.08 7.38 13.12
N HIS A 26 4.85 6.78 12.20
CA HIS A 26 5.99 5.93 12.55
C HIS A 26 7.15 6.12 11.59
N ALA A 27 8.37 6.05 12.12
CA ALA A 27 9.58 5.99 11.30
C ALA A 27 9.68 4.62 10.61
N THR A 28 10.16 4.61 9.37
CA THR A 28 10.45 3.39 8.60
C THR A 28 11.83 3.49 7.94
N PRO A 29 12.38 2.39 7.41
CA PRO A 29 13.62 2.44 6.62
C PRO A 29 13.55 3.39 5.41
N PHE A 30 12.36 3.82 5.00
CA PHE A 30 12.13 4.65 3.81
C PHE A 30 11.59 6.05 4.16
N GLY A 31 11.74 6.47 5.42
CA GLY A 31 11.23 7.72 5.97
C GLY A 31 9.95 7.54 6.78
N ASP A 32 9.44 8.64 7.32
CA ASP A 32 8.24 8.61 8.15
C ASP A 32 7.00 8.23 7.33
N CYS A 33 6.09 7.51 7.96
CA CYS A 33 4.83 7.11 7.35
C CYS A 33 3.64 7.36 8.30
N LEU A 34 2.49 7.59 7.69
CA LEU A 34 1.20 7.46 8.34
C LEU A 34 0.63 6.08 8.00
N ILE A 35 0.35 5.29 9.02
CA ILE A 35 -0.37 4.02 8.88
C ILE A 35 -1.79 4.17 9.43
N GLY A 36 -2.76 3.56 8.75
CA GLY A 36 -4.15 3.46 9.19
C GLY A 36 -4.62 2.01 9.12
N ILE A 37 -5.18 1.50 10.22
CA ILE A 37 -5.63 0.11 10.37
C ILE A 37 -7.09 0.04 10.84
N THR A 38 -7.80 -1.03 10.49
CA THR A 38 -9.12 -1.28 11.07
C THR A 38 -9.01 -1.63 12.54
N ASN A 39 -9.96 -1.17 13.36
CA ASN A 39 -10.05 -1.58 14.76
C ASN A 39 -10.48 -3.05 14.94
N THR A 40 -11.12 -3.65 13.94
CA THR A 40 -11.73 -4.98 14.01
C THR A 40 -10.71 -6.10 13.82
N ASN A 41 -10.01 -6.11 12.69
CA ASN A 41 -9.08 -7.17 12.30
C ASN A 41 -7.67 -6.64 11.99
N LYS A 42 -7.39 -5.38 12.31
CA LYS A 42 -6.07 -4.74 12.12
C LYS A 42 -5.59 -4.75 10.66
N ALA A 43 -6.52 -4.82 9.71
CA ALA A 43 -6.19 -4.73 8.29
C ALA A 43 -5.70 -3.31 7.96
N ILE A 44 -4.58 -3.23 7.26
CA ILE A 44 -3.95 -1.97 6.85
C ILE A 44 -4.74 -1.40 5.68
N MET A 45 -5.24 -0.18 5.85
CA MET A 45 -6.04 0.54 4.86
C MET A 45 -5.26 1.70 4.24
N HIS A 46 -4.18 2.11 4.90
CA HIS A 46 -3.32 3.21 4.52
C HIS A 46 -1.93 2.96 5.08
N LEU A 47 -0.91 3.17 4.26
CA LEU A 47 0.50 3.20 4.64
C LEU A 47 1.16 4.16 3.65
N ALA A 48 1.10 5.46 3.92
CA ALA A 48 1.64 6.49 3.03
C ALA A 48 2.83 7.17 3.69
N PHE A 49 3.89 7.42 2.90
CA PHE A 49 5.04 8.16 3.38
C PHE A 49 4.71 9.65 3.53
N VAL A 50 5.23 10.26 4.58
CA VAL A 50 5.04 11.68 4.91
C VAL A 50 6.15 12.48 4.25
N ASP A 51 5.86 13.11 3.10
CA ASP A 51 6.85 13.89 2.34
C ASP A 51 6.92 15.37 2.73
N LYS A 52 5.85 15.91 3.32
CA LYS A 52 5.73 17.33 3.66
C LYS A 52 5.52 17.56 5.15
N ASN A 53 4.34 17.21 5.65
CA ASN A 53 3.97 17.37 7.05
C ASN A 53 2.84 16.40 7.43
N ASN A 54 2.65 16.20 8.74
CA ASN A 54 1.67 15.28 9.29
C ASN A 54 0.22 15.68 8.99
N GLU A 55 -0.06 16.99 8.87
CA GLU A 55 -1.41 17.48 8.60
C GLU A 55 -1.87 17.11 7.19
N GLU A 56 -1.02 17.30 6.18
CA GLU A 56 -1.28 16.90 4.80
C GLU A 56 -1.47 15.38 4.68
N ALA A 57 -0.62 14.59 5.34
CA ALA A 57 -0.75 13.13 5.36
C ALA A 57 -2.07 12.69 5.99
N LEU A 58 -2.46 13.30 7.12
CA LEU A 58 -3.74 13.00 7.77
C LEU A 58 -4.94 13.41 6.91
N ASN A 59 -4.82 14.54 6.19
CA ASN A 59 -5.85 14.98 5.25
C ASN A 59 -5.99 14.05 4.04
N GLU A 60 -4.90 13.46 3.53
CA GLU A 60 -4.97 12.40 2.52
C GLU A 60 -5.77 11.20 3.04
N LEU A 61 -5.47 10.70 4.25
CA LEU A 61 -6.21 9.60 4.86
C LEU A 61 -7.70 9.92 5.02
N LYS A 62 -8.04 11.13 5.48
CA LYS A 62 -9.43 11.60 5.60
C LYS A 62 -10.14 11.65 4.24
N ASN A 63 -9.46 12.14 3.20
CA ASN A 63 -10.02 12.23 1.86
C ASN A 63 -10.24 10.84 1.22
N ASP A 64 -9.35 9.90 1.51
CA ASP A 64 -9.50 8.51 1.06
C ASP A 64 -10.66 7.82 1.78
N TRP A 65 -10.85 8.10 3.07
CA TRP A 65 -11.86 7.45 3.93
C TRP A 65 -12.78 8.47 4.65
N PRO A 66 -13.60 9.25 3.90
CA PRO A 66 -14.30 10.42 4.44
C PRO A 66 -15.48 10.10 5.37
N LEU A 67 -16.01 8.88 5.31
CA LEU A 67 -17.13 8.43 6.13
C LEU A 67 -16.66 7.69 7.40
N SER A 68 -15.42 7.21 7.43
CA SER A 68 -14.89 6.46 8.56
C SER A 68 -14.46 7.38 9.69
N LYS A 69 -14.72 6.96 10.93
CA LYS A 69 -14.17 7.64 12.10
C LYS A 69 -12.68 7.32 12.24
N LEU A 70 -11.85 8.35 12.25
CA LEU A 70 -10.42 8.27 12.55
C LEU A 70 -10.19 8.40 14.05
N VAL A 71 -9.30 7.58 14.58
CA VAL A 71 -8.90 7.56 15.99
C VAL A 71 -7.38 7.46 16.05
N GLU A 72 -6.74 8.35 16.80
CA GLU A 72 -5.31 8.27 17.04
C GLU A 72 -4.95 7.04 17.90
N ASP A 73 -3.87 6.37 17.56
CA ASP A 73 -3.43 5.18 18.26
C ASP A 73 -2.80 5.52 19.62
N THR A 74 -3.56 5.27 20.69
CA THR A 74 -3.08 5.39 22.07
C THR A 74 -2.63 4.07 22.68
N SER A 75 -2.81 2.94 21.96
CA SER A 75 -2.57 1.57 22.45
C SER A 75 -1.36 0.89 21.80
N ASN A 76 -0.58 1.63 21.02
CA ASN A 76 0.62 1.17 20.33
C ASN A 76 0.36 0.03 19.32
N GLU A 77 -0.86 -0.08 18.80
CA GLU A 77 -1.29 -1.15 17.89
C GLU A 77 -0.69 -0.99 16.49
N THR A 78 -0.57 0.26 16.03
CA THR A 78 0.00 0.62 14.74
C THR A 78 1.52 0.43 14.71
N ASN A 79 2.22 0.72 15.82
CA ASN A 79 3.66 0.48 15.94
C ASN A 79 3.99 -1.01 15.83
N LYS A 80 3.25 -1.87 16.54
CA LYS A 80 3.42 -3.35 16.46
C LYS A 80 3.33 -3.85 15.01
N ILE A 81 2.45 -3.25 14.21
CA ILE A 81 2.29 -3.61 12.80
C ILE A 81 3.47 -3.10 11.97
N ILE A 82 3.95 -1.88 12.20
CA ILE A 82 5.14 -1.33 11.54
C ILE A 82 6.38 -2.19 11.85
N GLU A 83 6.61 -2.52 13.12
CA GLU A 83 7.68 -3.42 13.54
C GLU A 83 7.54 -4.76 12.80
N LYS A 84 6.34 -5.34 12.74
CA LYS A 84 6.10 -6.58 12.00
C LYS A 84 6.42 -6.47 10.51
N ILE A 85 6.08 -5.36 9.85
CA ILE A 85 6.34 -5.14 8.40
C ILE A 85 7.84 -5.10 8.09
N PHE A 86 8.64 -4.49 8.97
CA PHE A 86 10.07 -4.24 8.72
C PHE A 86 11.01 -5.11 9.56
N SER A 87 10.48 -5.99 10.43
CA SER A 87 11.27 -6.93 11.21
C SER A 87 11.84 -8.07 10.37
N ARG A 88 12.99 -8.60 10.81
CA ARG A 88 13.71 -9.71 10.15
C ARG A 88 13.26 -11.10 10.59
N CYS A 89 12.43 -11.21 11.63
CA CYS A 89 11.95 -12.49 12.15
C CYS A 89 10.48 -12.67 11.75
N VAL A 90 10.24 -13.46 10.71
CA VAL A 90 8.89 -13.89 10.32
C VAL A 90 8.58 -15.19 11.05
N THR A 91 7.59 -15.18 11.95
CA THR A 91 7.03 -16.41 12.53
C THR A 91 5.93 -16.97 11.63
N VAL A 92 5.55 -18.24 11.86
CA VAL A 92 4.62 -18.99 11.00
C VAL A 92 3.22 -18.36 10.93
N ASP A 93 2.84 -17.50 11.91
CA ASP A 93 1.53 -16.83 11.97
C ASP A 93 1.58 -15.32 11.62
N ASP A 94 2.66 -14.87 10.96
CA ASP A 94 2.87 -13.45 10.67
C ASP A 94 2.17 -12.94 9.40
N SER A 95 0.93 -13.36 9.18
CA SER A 95 0.14 -12.78 8.09
C SER A 95 -0.19 -11.30 8.35
N ILE A 96 0.01 -10.46 7.35
CA ILE A 96 -0.37 -9.04 7.36
C ILE A 96 -1.57 -8.89 6.44
N SER A 97 -2.67 -8.30 6.91
CA SER A 97 -3.85 -8.08 6.06
C SER A 97 -3.85 -6.65 5.54
N VAL A 98 -4.16 -6.47 4.26
CA VAL A 98 -4.42 -5.16 3.65
C VAL A 98 -5.86 -5.11 3.18
N LEU A 99 -6.51 -3.95 3.33
CA LEU A 99 -7.87 -3.70 2.87
C LEU A 99 -7.88 -2.48 1.96
N MET A 100 -8.06 -2.71 0.66
CA MET A 100 -8.08 -1.65 -0.35
C MET A 100 -9.49 -1.29 -0.82
N LYS A 101 -9.73 0.00 -1.00
CA LYS A 101 -10.98 0.51 -1.59
C LYS A 101 -10.73 1.06 -2.99
N GLY A 102 -11.41 0.50 -3.97
CA GLY A 102 -11.25 0.92 -5.36
C GLY A 102 -12.29 0.35 -6.31
N THR A 103 -12.23 0.79 -7.56
CA THR A 103 -13.01 0.17 -8.65
C THR A 103 -12.53 -1.26 -8.89
N GLN A 104 -13.36 -2.09 -9.52
CA GLN A 104 -12.95 -3.46 -9.90
C GLN A 104 -11.66 -3.47 -10.72
N PHE A 105 -11.46 -2.48 -11.60
CA PHE A 105 -10.22 -2.35 -12.37
C PHE A 105 -9.01 -2.03 -11.48
N GLN A 106 -9.15 -1.09 -10.54
CA GLN A 106 -8.08 -0.77 -9.61
C GLN A 106 -7.71 -1.96 -8.72
N ILE A 107 -8.71 -2.65 -8.19
CA ILE A 107 -8.54 -3.85 -7.36
C ILE A 107 -7.75 -4.91 -8.14
N LYS A 108 -8.16 -5.25 -9.36
CA LYS A 108 -7.43 -6.21 -10.21
C LYS A 108 -5.98 -5.81 -10.47
N VAL A 109 -5.72 -4.51 -10.68
CA VAL A 109 -4.34 -4.02 -10.82
C VAL A 109 -3.56 -4.26 -9.53
N TRP A 110 -4.09 -3.88 -8.37
CA TRP A 110 -3.40 -4.04 -7.09
C TRP A 110 -3.18 -5.51 -6.72
N GLU A 111 -4.14 -6.40 -6.99
CA GLU A 111 -3.97 -7.85 -6.86
C GLU A 111 -2.82 -8.36 -7.74
N ALA A 112 -2.74 -7.92 -9.00
CA ALA A 112 -1.64 -8.28 -9.88
C ALA A 112 -0.28 -7.73 -9.38
N LEU A 113 -0.25 -6.59 -8.69
CA LEU A 113 0.97 -6.10 -8.05
C LEU A 113 1.45 -7.04 -6.94
N MET A 114 0.52 -7.57 -6.13
CA MET A 114 0.86 -8.49 -5.03
C MET A 114 1.55 -9.78 -5.51
N LEU A 115 1.37 -10.16 -6.78
CA LEU A 115 2.00 -11.33 -7.39
C LEU A 115 3.43 -11.07 -7.88
N ILE A 116 3.88 -9.82 -7.94
CA ILE A 116 5.24 -9.50 -8.39
C ILE A 116 6.22 -9.93 -7.30
N PRO A 117 7.19 -10.83 -7.58
CA PRO A 117 8.13 -11.30 -6.58
C PRO A 117 9.00 -10.19 -6.00
N HIS A 118 9.39 -10.34 -4.73
CA HIS A 118 10.31 -9.44 -4.06
C HIS A 118 11.65 -9.33 -4.81
N GLY A 119 12.22 -8.13 -4.92
CA GLY A 119 13.49 -7.88 -5.62
C GLY A 119 13.40 -7.85 -7.14
N THR A 120 12.21 -8.09 -7.71
CA THR A 120 11.98 -8.06 -9.17
C THR A 120 11.18 -6.82 -9.59
N THR A 121 11.25 -6.49 -10.87
CA THR A 121 10.47 -5.39 -11.46
C THR A 121 9.77 -5.82 -12.73
N VAL A 122 8.60 -5.24 -12.99
CA VAL A 122 7.82 -5.44 -14.22
C VAL A 122 7.45 -4.11 -14.84
N THR A 123 7.09 -4.13 -16.13
CA THR A 123 6.61 -2.94 -16.83
C THR A 123 5.11 -2.74 -16.66
N TYR A 124 4.62 -1.50 -16.82
CA TYR A 124 3.18 -1.23 -16.87
C TYR A 124 2.43 -2.06 -17.92
N GLU A 125 3.09 -2.38 -19.03
CA GLU A 125 2.55 -3.23 -20.08
C GLU A 125 2.42 -4.68 -19.64
N GLN A 126 3.43 -5.23 -18.96
CA GLN A 126 3.34 -6.56 -18.37
C GLN A 126 2.20 -6.65 -17.34
N VAL A 127 2.03 -5.63 -16.49
CA VAL A 127 0.87 -5.58 -15.57
C VAL A 127 -0.45 -5.56 -16.35
N ALA A 128 -0.53 -4.77 -17.43
CA ALA A 128 -1.72 -4.70 -18.27
C ALA A 128 -2.05 -6.05 -18.96
N CYS A 129 -1.03 -6.77 -19.41
CA CYS A 129 -1.19 -8.14 -19.94
C CYS A 129 -1.65 -9.12 -18.84
N ASN A 130 -1.07 -9.05 -17.65
CA ASN A 130 -1.40 -9.96 -16.54
C ASN A 130 -2.84 -9.82 -16.03
N ILE A 131 -3.50 -8.68 -16.28
CA ILE A 131 -4.93 -8.47 -15.96
C ILE A 131 -5.85 -8.65 -17.17
N ASP A 132 -5.37 -9.25 -18.26
CA ASP A 132 -6.09 -9.46 -19.53
C ASP A 132 -6.59 -8.17 -20.19
N LYS A 133 -5.84 -7.07 -20.03
CA LYS A 133 -6.15 -5.75 -20.61
C LYS A 133 -4.91 -5.13 -21.26
N PRO A 134 -4.30 -5.76 -22.28
CA PRO A 134 -3.02 -5.30 -22.86
C PRO A 134 -3.05 -3.85 -23.40
N LYS A 135 -4.21 -3.36 -23.84
CA LYS A 135 -4.39 -1.98 -24.33
C LYS A 135 -4.55 -0.94 -23.20
N ALA A 136 -4.64 -1.36 -21.93
CA ALA A 136 -4.98 -0.49 -20.80
C ALA A 136 -3.75 0.06 -20.04
N VAL A 137 -2.58 0.11 -20.65
CA VAL A 137 -1.31 0.54 -20.01
C VAL A 137 -1.42 1.86 -19.24
N ARG A 138 -2.05 2.89 -19.85
CA ARG A 138 -2.26 4.19 -19.18
C ARG A 138 -3.19 4.10 -17.98
N ALA A 139 -4.27 3.31 -18.09
CA ALA A 139 -5.21 3.10 -17.00
C ALA A 139 -4.55 2.32 -15.84
N VAL A 140 -3.69 1.34 -16.15
CA VAL A 140 -2.84 0.66 -15.16
C VAL A 140 -1.94 1.66 -14.45
N GLY A 141 -1.24 2.53 -15.18
CA GLY A 141 -0.41 3.58 -14.57
C GLY A 141 -1.19 4.46 -13.58
N ASN A 142 -2.41 4.86 -13.93
CA ASN A 142 -3.28 5.62 -13.03
C ASN A 142 -3.70 4.81 -11.79
N ALA A 143 -4.05 3.52 -11.95
CA ALA A 143 -4.41 2.65 -10.83
C ALA A 143 -3.22 2.41 -9.87
N VAL A 144 -2.01 2.23 -10.41
CA VAL A 144 -0.77 2.11 -9.66
C VAL A 144 -0.51 3.37 -8.82
N MET A 145 -0.74 4.56 -9.38
CA MET A 145 -0.59 5.84 -8.65
C MET A 145 -1.66 6.10 -7.59
N LYS A 146 -2.78 5.36 -7.63
CA LYS A 146 -3.85 5.42 -6.62
C LYS A 146 -3.64 4.44 -5.46
N ASN A 147 -2.52 3.72 -5.43
CA ASN A 147 -2.17 2.91 -4.27
C ASN A 147 -1.77 3.80 -3.08
N ASN A 148 -2.47 3.65 -1.96
CA ASN A 148 -2.21 4.34 -0.70
C ASN A 148 -1.57 3.44 0.37
N ILE A 149 -1.15 2.22 0.00
CA ILE A 149 -0.44 1.28 0.86
C ILE A 149 0.95 1.05 0.24
N GLY A 150 1.87 1.94 0.54
CA GLY A 150 3.26 1.87 0.10
C GLY A 150 3.96 0.63 0.63
N TYR A 151 5.00 0.20 -0.08
CA TYR A 151 5.83 -0.98 0.21
C TYR A 151 5.08 -2.33 0.18
N LEU A 152 4.02 -2.51 0.97
CA LEU A 152 3.25 -3.76 1.06
C LEU A 152 2.47 -4.06 -0.22
N VAL A 153 1.82 -3.06 -0.82
CA VAL A 153 1.27 -3.19 -2.19
C VAL A 153 2.35 -2.65 -3.13
N PRO A 154 3.06 -3.52 -3.87
CA PRO A 154 4.39 -3.20 -4.38
C PRO A 154 4.38 -2.40 -5.69
N CYS A 155 3.76 -1.22 -5.67
CA CYS A 155 3.71 -0.31 -6.82
C CYS A 155 5.09 0.22 -7.24
N HIS A 156 6.09 0.20 -6.34
CA HIS A 156 7.48 0.51 -6.63
C HIS A 156 8.16 -0.52 -7.54
N ARG A 157 7.62 -1.73 -7.67
CA ARG A 157 8.13 -2.76 -8.59
C ARG A 157 7.69 -2.53 -10.05
N VAL A 158 6.82 -1.56 -10.32
CA VAL A 158 6.35 -1.24 -11.68
C VAL A 158 7.19 -0.11 -12.29
N VAL A 159 7.79 -0.35 -13.45
CA VAL A 159 8.67 0.60 -14.14
C VAL A 159 8.20 0.92 -15.57
N GLY A 160 8.56 2.08 -16.10
CA GLY A 160 8.32 2.41 -17.51
C GLY A 160 9.40 1.83 -18.43
N LYS A 161 9.03 1.47 -19.67
CA LYS A 161 9.98 0.97 -20.69
C LYS A 161 11.12 1.95 -20.99
N SER A 162 10.90 3.26 -20.84
CA SER A 162 11.89 4.31 -21.10
C SER A 162 12.67 4.74 -19.84
N GLY A 163 12.80 3.88 -18.84
CA GLY A 163 13.46 4.23 -17.57
C GLY A 163 12.66 5.17 -16.67
N SER A 164 11.38 5.42 -16.99
CA SER A 164 10.50 6.22 -16.14
C SER A 164 10.33 5.54 -14.79
N ASN A 165 10.83 6.20 -13.74
CA ASN A 165 10.82 5.71 -12.37
C ASN A 165 9.84 6.47 -11.48
N LYS A 166 8.69 6.88 -12.05
CA LYS A 166 7.66 7.59 -11.29
C LYS A 166 7.15 6.72 -10.12
N TYR A 167 6.90 7.40 -9.02
CA TYR A 167 6.38 6.83 -7.78
C TYR A 167 5.55 7.89 -7.07
N LYS A 168 4.48 7.50 -6.38
CA LYS A 168 3.62 8.44 -5.63
C LYS A 168 4.45 9.28 -4.66
N TRP A 169 5.41 8.64 -4.00
CA TRP A 169 6.27 9.24 -2.98
C TRP A 169 7.71 9.45 -3.47
N GLY A 170 7.89 9.84 -4.74
CA GLY A 170 9.20 10.22 -5.30
C GLY A 170 10.10 9.06 -5.76
N SER A 171 10.87 9.30 -6.83
CA SER A 171 11.74 8.29 -7.46
C SER A 171 12.86 7.81 -6.54
N LYS A 172 13.45 8.71 -5.73
CA LYS A 172 14.55 8.35 -4.84
C LYS A 172 14.15 7.31 -3.80
N ARG A 173 12.95 7.44 -3.23
CA ARG A 173 12.40 6.45 -2.30
C ARG A 173 12.16 5.11 -2.99
N LYS A 174 11.62 5.13 -4.20
CA LYS A 174 11.42 3.92 -5.02
C LYS A 174 12.74 3.18 -5.27
N GLU A 175 13.82 3.89 -5.58
CA GLU A 175 15.16 3.30 -5.74
C GLU A 175 15.65 2.68 -4.44
N ASN A 176 15.53 3.38 -3.32
CA ASN A 176 15.95 2.87 -2.02
C ASN A 176 15.17 1.61 -1.62
N ILE A 177 13.86 1.56 -1.88
CA ILE A 177 13.04 0.37 -1.64
C ILE A 177 13.53 -0.78 -2.52
N LEU A 178 13.72 -0.56 -3.83
CA LEU A 178 14.17 -1.62 -4.74
C LEU A 178 15.57 -2.15 -4.37
N LEU A 179 16.47 -1.29 -3.91
CA LEU A 179 17.78 -1.70 -3.40
C LEU A 179 17.63 -2.54 -2.13
N TYR A 180 16.85 -2.05 -1.17
CA TYR A 180 16.53 -2.79 0.05
C TYR A 180 15.97 -4.18 -0.26
N GLU A 181 15.05 -4.30 -1.22
CA GLU A 181 14.50 -5.60 -1.59
C GLU A 181 15.55 -6.54 -2.20
N ARG A 182 16.47 -6.03 -3.02
CA ARG A 182 17.54 -6.86 -3.62
C ARG A 182 18.51 -7.37 -2.57
N ASP A 183 18.87 -6.53 -1.61
CA ASP A 183 19.76 -6.91 -0.51
C ASP A 183 19.14 -8.00 0.38
N HIS A 184 17.81 -8.09 0.40
CA HIS A 184 17.03 -9.05 1.19
C HIS A 184 16.33 -10.13 0.33
N ALA A 185 16.70 -10.27 -0.96
CA ALA A 185 16.13 -11.29 -1.86
C ALA A 185 16.86 -12.65 -1.77
N ASN A 186 17.99 -12.73 -1.06
CA ASN A 186 18.85 -13.91 -0.94
C ASN A 186 18.79 -14.61 0.44
N THR A 187 17.72 -14.37 1.19
CA THR A 187 17.41 -15.03 2.49
C THR A 187 16.00 -15.56 2.46
#